data_AF-A0A2G9UGT9-F1
#
_entry.id   AF-A0A2G9UGT9-F1
#
_cell.length_a   1.000
_cell.length_b   1.000
_cell.length_c   1.000
_cell.angle_alpha   90.00
_cell.angle_beta   90.00
_cell.angle_gamma   90.00
#
_symmetry.space_group_name_H-M   'P 1'
#
loop_
_entity.id
_entity.type
_entity.pdbx_description
1 polymer ?
#
loop_
_entity_poly.entity_id
_entity_poly.type
_entity_poly.pdbx_seq_one_letter_code
_entity_poly.pdbx_strand_id
1 'polypeptide(L)'
;MFAGSSEGVMLSDLEERDIDRSEDFDFSRSGFLTYTSQPVGTKYWRLPQRFLGNKVTAYGGKMEIEIEFSGTGSMSREPMVVLKGNQIVLAHHVRDQERVLQPDRPNTITIETYETNFVQMNGAPASREDLMMVLADLDALLIRASHVDQQYSSR
;
A
#
# COMPACT_ATOMS: atom_id res chain seq x y z
N MET A 1 -8.00 15.59 0.10
CA MET A 1 -7.36 15.71 -1.23
C MET A 1 -5.98 16.29 -0.99
N PHE A 2 -4.91 15.67 -1.50
CA PHE A 2 -3.55 16.18 -1.31
C PHE A 2 -3.40 17.52 -2.04
N ALA A 3 -3.08 18.58 -1.30
CA ALA A 3 -2.99 19.95 -1.78
C ALA A 3 -1.84 20.68 -1.07
N GLY A 4 -0.61 20.35 -1.45
CA GLY A 4 0.61 20.93 -0.85
C GLY A 4 1.01 20.35 0.52
N SER A 5 0.41 19.22 0.91
CA SER A 5 0.67 18.50 2.16
C SER A 5 0.45 17.01 1.94
N SER A 6 1.31 16.17 2.53
CA SER A 6 1.16 14.72 2.50
C SER A 6 0.03 14.22 3.41
N GLU A 7 -0.58 15.12 4.19
CA GLU A 7 -1.64 14.78 5.15
C GLU A 7 -1.22 13.67 6.12
N GLY A 8 0.06 13.58 6.45
CA GLY A 8 0.64 12.59 7.35
C GLY A 8 0.97 11.23 6.71
N VAL A 9 0.81 11.08 5.39
CA VAL A 9 1.37 9.94 4.66
C VAL A 9 2.90 10.04 4.69
N MET A 10 3.55 8.89 4.86
CA MET A 10 5.01 8.74 4.90
C MET A 10 5.41 7.59 3.96
N LEU A 11 6.68 7.53 3.54
CA LEU A 11 7.23 6.32 2.94
C LEU A 11 7.91 5.46 4.00
N SER A 12 7.84 4.15 3.81
CA SER A 12 8.56 3.18 4.62
C SER A 12 9.05 1.99 3.80
N ASP A 13 9.94 1.19 4.37
CA ASP A 13 10.09 -0.21 3.97
C ASP A 13 8.94 -1.07 4.53
N LEU A 14 8.91 -2.35 4.14
CA LEU A 14 7.88 -3.30 4.59
C LEU A 14 7.92 -3.53 6.11
N GLU A 15 9.10 -3.53 6.71
CA GLU A 15 9.27 -3.78 8.15
C GLU A 15 9.03 -2.52 9.01
N GLU A 16 8.82 -1.36 8.38
CA GLU A 16 8.72 -0.04 9.02
C GLU A 16 9.97 0.33 9.85
N ARG A 17 11.15 -0.17 9.45
CA ARG A 17 12.44 0.19 10.05
C ARG A 17 13.01 1.46 9.47
N ASP A 18 12.81 1.65 8.17
CA ASP A 18 13.23 2.83 7.43
C ASP A 18 11.99 3.66 7.09
N ILE A 19 11.57 4.52 8.04
CA ILE A 19 10.46 5.46 7.83
C ILE A 19 11.05 6.79 7.39
N ASP A 20 10.84 7.11 6.11
CA ASP A 20 11.22 8.41 5.59
C ASP A 20 10.15 9.44 5.97
N ARG A 21 10.55 10.35 6.85
CA ARG A 21 9.72 11.47 7.34
C ARG A 21 10.08 12.79 6.65
N SER A 22 11.14 12.79 5.85
CA SER A 22 11.71 13.96 5.20
C SER A 22 11.59 13.78 3.69
N GLU A 23 10.41 14.01 3.13
CA GLU A 23 10.23 13.80 1.70
C GLU A 23 9.74 15.05 0.99
N ASP A 24 10.53 15.41 -0.02
CA ASP A 24 10.22 16.35 -1.11
C ASP A 24 9.13 15.74 -1.99
N PHE A 25 7.95 15.47 -1.42
CA PHE A 25 6.81 15.04 -2.18
C PHE A 25 6.42 16.11 -3.19
N ASP A 26 6.16 15.67 -4.42
CA ASP A 26 5.58 16.54 -5.43
C ASP A 26 4.05 16.52 -5.34
N PHE A 27 3.48 17.72 -5.25
CA PHE A 27 2.04 17.98 -5.19
C PHE A 27 1.50 18.66 -6.46
N SER A 28 2.32 18.74 -7.52
CA SER A 28 1.97 19.38 -8.79
C SER A 28 0.69 18.81 -9.40
N ARG A 29 0.40 17.52 -9.18
CA ARG A 29 -0.82 16.85 -9.59
C ARG A 29 -1.84 16.85 -8.44
N SER A 30 -2.87 17.68 -8.57
CA SER A 30 -3.96 17.77 -7.60
C SER A 30 -4.57 16.40 -7.28
N GLY A 31 -4.67 16.08 -5.99
CA GLY A 31 -5.28 14.84 -5.51
C GLY A 31 -4.34 13.64 -5.44
N PHE A 32 -3.09 13.77 -5.92
CA PHE A 32 -2.07 12.72 -5.85
C PHE A 32 -0.91 13.15 -4.95
N LEU A 33 -0.26 12.17 -4.33
CA LEU A 33 0.98 12.36 -3.58
C LEU A 33 2.11 11.72 -4.38
N THR A 34 2.97 12.52 -5.02
CA THR A 34 3.95 11.97 -5.95
C THR A 34 5.32 11.85 -5.27
N TYR A 35 5.90 10.65 -5.36
CA TYR A 35 7.30 10.36 -5.06
C TYR A 35 8.10 10.26 -6.36
N THR A 36 9.19 11.02 -6.47
CA THR A 36 9.98 11.19 -7.72
C THR A 36 11.43 10.75 -7.59
N SER A 37 11.73 9.87 -6.64
CA SER A 37 13.06 9.29 -6.49
C SER A 37 13.10 7.85 -7.03
N GLN A 38 14.28 7.40 -7.45
CA GLN A 38 14.51 5.99 -7.73
C GLN A 38 14.71 5.25 -6.39
N PRO A 39 13.73 4.43 -5.95
CA PRO A 39 13.78 3.87 -4.62
C PRO A 39 14.89 2.82 -4.52
N VAL A 40 15.70 2.90 -3.46
CA VAL A 40 16.58 1.79 -3.07
C VAL A 40 15.73 0.76 -2.34
N GLY A 41 15.44 -0.35 -3.03
CA GLY A 41 14.54 -1.40 -2.51
C GLY A 41 13.05 -1.08 -2.67
N THR A 42 12.20 -1.96 -2.13
CA THR A 42 10.74 -1.78 -2.19
C THR A 42 10.28 -0.79 -1.12
N LYS A 43 9.61 0.27 -1.55
CA LYS A 43 9.01 1.27 -0.68
C LYS A 43 7.49 1.11 -0.61
N TYR A 44 6.91 1.60 0.48
CA TYR A 44 5.50 1.55 0.80
C TYR A 44 5.01 2.91 1.29
N TRP A 45 3.87 3.34 0.78
CA TRP A 45 3.07 4.41 1.35
C TRP A 45 2.45 3.94 2.66
N ARG A 46 2.92 4.51 3.77
CA ARG A 46 2.37 4.30 5.10
C ARG A 46 1.26 5.29 5.38
N LEU A 47 0.03 4.78 5.55
CA LEU A 47 -1.11 5.65 5.77
C LEU A 47 -1.15 6.26 7.18
N PRO A 48 -1.67 7.49 7.31
CA PRO A 48 -1.74 8.21 8.58
C PRO A 48 -2.79 7.63 9.53
N GLN A 49 -2.70 8.05 10.80
CA GLN A 49 -3.53 7.58 11.92
C GLN A 49 -5.05 7.54 11.64
N ARG A 50 -5.58 8.43 10.80
CA ARG A 50 -7.02 8.41 10.45
C ARG A 50 -7.48 7.11 9.79
N PHE A 51 -6.57 6.39 9.13
CA PHE A 51 -6.84 5.09 8.51
C PHE A 51 -6.60 3.91 9.47
N LEU A 52 -6.08 4.15 10.67
CA LEU A 52 -5.57 3.15 11.61
C LEU A 52 -6.47 3.00 12.86
N GLY A 53 -6.12 2.11 13.79
CA GLY A 53 -6.90 1.76 14.97
C GLY A 53 -8.07 0.83 14.67
N ASN A 54 -9.17 0.96 15.42
CA ASN A 54 -10.33 0.08 15.21
C ASN A 54 -11.01 0.35 13.86
N LYS A 55 -11.01 -0.68 13.01
CA LYS A 55 -11.57 -0.75 11.65
C LYS A 55 -12.39 -2.01 11.43
N VAL A 56 -12.92 -2.64 12.50
CA VAL A 56 -13.75 -3.85 12.39
C VAL A 56 -14.96 -3.63 11.46
N THR A 57 -15.52 -2.42 11.44
CA THR A 57 -16.63 -2.06 10.55
C THR A 57 -16.26 -2.06 9.07
N ALA A 58 -14.97 -2.13 8.72
CA ALA A 58 -14.51 -2.29 7.35
C ALA A 58 -14.64 -3.74 6.84
N TYR A 59 -14.82 -4.73 7.72
CA TYR A 59 -15.02 -6.13 7.32
C TYR A 59 -16.28 -6.25 6.44
N GLY A 60 -16.12 -6.87 5.26
CA GLY A 60 -17.15 -6.95 4.23
C GLY A 60 -17.33 -5.68 3.39
N GLY A 61 -16.53 -4.63 3.64
CA GLY A 61 -16.45 -3.44 2.80
C GLY A 61 -15.47 -3.58 1.63
N LYS A 62 -15.15 -2.45 1.01
CA LYS A 62 -14.19 -2.35 -0.09
C LYS A 62 -13.17 -1.26 0.19
N MET A 63 -11.91 -1.57 -0.09
CA MET A 63 -10.83 -0.60 -0.17
C MET A 63 -10.54 -0.32 -1.64
N GLU A 64 -10.55 0.95 -2.03
CA GLU A 64 -10.22 1.37 -3.38
C GLU A 64 -9.00 2.29 -3.33
N ILE A 65 -8.04 2.01 -4.21
CA ILE A 65 -6.78 2.72 -4.29
C ILE A 65 -6.54 3.03 -5.76
N GLU A 66 -6.25 4.29 -6.07
CA GLU A 66 -5.76 4.68 -7.39
C GLU A 66 -4.26 4.93 -7.30
N ILE A 67 -3.48 4.25 -8.13
CA ILE A 67 -2.03 4.41 -8.22
C ILE A 67 -1.62 4.70 -9.65
N GLU A 68 -0.61 5.53 -9.83
CA GLU A 68 0.07 5.71 -11.10
C GLU A 68 1.58 5.70 -10.89
N PHE A 69 2.30 5.03 -11.77
CA PHE A 69 3.75 4.94 -11.67
C PHE A 69 4.38 5.02 -13.05
N SER A 70 5.62 5.49 -13.09
CA SER A 70 6.42 5.61 -14.29
C SER A 70 7.76 4.91 -14.09
N GLY A 71 8.09 4.02 -15.03
CA GLY A 71 9.28 3.18 -14.92
C GLY A 71 9.28 2.02 -15.90
N THR A 72 10.39 1.28 -15.89
CA THR A 72 10.58 0.09 -16.73
C THR A 72 11.16 -1.07 -15.91
N GLY A 73 11.22 -2.26 -16.52
CA GLY A 73 11.79 -3.45 -15.89
C GLY A 73 10.73 -4.43 -15.42
N SER A 74 11.15 -5.36 -14.55
CA SER A 74 10.29 -6.42 -14.05
C SER A 74 9.30 -5.88 -13.03
N MET A 75 8.10 -6.45 -12.98
CA MET A 75 7.13 -6.15 -11.93
C MET A 75 7.59 -6.70 -10.58
N SER A 76 7.40 -5.90 -9.53
CA SER A 76 7.65 -6.30 -8.15
C SER A 76 6.71 -7.44 -7.73
N ARG A 77 7.28 -8.43 -7.02
CA ARG A 77 6.53 -9.57 -6.45
C ARG A 77 6.06 -9.33 -5.01
N GLU A 78 6.49 -8.22 -4.41
CA GLU A 78 6.15 -7.86 -3.05
C GLU A 78 4.63 -7.63 -2.87
N PRO A 79 4.08 -7.74 -1.66
CA PRO A 79 2.66 -7.46 -1.41
C PRO A 79 2.24 -6.07 -1.89
N MET A 80 1.04 -5.95 -2.46
CA MET A 80 0.46 -4.67 -2.87
C MET A 80 -0.07 -3.88 -1.67
N VAL A 81 -0.80 -4.55 -0.78
CA VAL A 81 -1.33 -3.97 0.46
C VAL A 81 -0.92 -4.84 1.62
N VAL A 82 -0.48 -4.21 2.71
CA VAL A 82 -0.11 -4.90 3.96
C VAL A 82 -0.85 -4.26 5.11
N LEU A 83 -1.56 -5.10 5.87
CA LEU A 83 -2.23 -4.74 7.10
C LEU A 83 -1.45 -5.34 8.27
N LYS A 84 -1.15 -4.52 9.27
CA LYS A 84 -0.51 -4.98 10.52
C LYS A 84 -1.38 -4.54 11.69
N GLY A 85 -1.62 -5.44 12.61
CA GLY A 85 -2.43 -5.16 13.80
C GLY A 85 -2.46 -6.36 14.72
N ASN A 86 -2.47 -6.13 16.03
CA ASN A 86 -2.49 -7.22 17.03
C ASN A 86 -1.43 -8.30 16.77
N GLN A 87 -0.22 -7.89 16.41
CA GLN A 87 0.93 -8.76 16.07
C GLN A 87 0.75 -9.67 14.85
N ILE A 88 -0.32 -9.50 14.08
CA ILE A 88 -0.60 -10.24 12.85
C ILE A 88 -0.30 -9.35 11.65
N VAL A 89 0.30 -9.94 10.62
CA VAL A 89 0.60 -9.27 9.35
C VAL A 89 -0.10 -10.01 8.23
N LEU A 90 -0.97 -9.30 7.53
CA LEU A 90 -1.73 -9.78 6.38
C LEU A 90 -1.35 -9.02 5.12
N ALA A 91 -1.10 -9.77 4.05
CA ALA A 91 -0.64 -9.27 2.77
C ALA A 91 -1.68 -9.58 1.68
N HIS A 92 -1.95 -8.60 0.82
CA HIS A 92 -2.71 -8.77 -0.40
C HIS A 92 -1.77 -8.70 -1.60
N HIS A 93 -1.86 -9.69 -2.49
CA HIS A 93 -1.19 -9.69 -3.77
C HIS A 93 -2.21 -9.54 -4.90
N VAL A 94 -1.96 -8.60 -5.80
CA VAL A 94 -2.76 -8.46 -7.02
C VAL A 94 -2.46 -9.67 -7.92
N ARG A 95 -3.51 -10.33 -8.43
CA ARG A 95 -3.38 -11.40 -9.42
C ARG A 95 -3.20 -10.80 -10.82
N ASP A 96 -2.42 -11.45 -11.67
CA ASP A 96 -2.12 -10.98 -13.03
C ASP A 96 -1.63 -9.53 -13.08
N GLN A 97 -0.69 -9.16 -12.20
CA GLN A 97 -0.25 -7.76 -12.00
C GLN A 97 0.19 -7.09 -13.29
N GLU A 98 0.86 -7.81 -14.19
CA GLU A 98 1.31 -7.29 -15.48
C GLU A 98 0.16 -6.80 -16.38
N ARG A 99 -1.04 -7.34 -16.19
CA ARG A 99 -2.23 -6.91 -16.92
C ARG A 99 -2.94 -5.76 -16.20
N VAL A 100 -3.03 -5.84 -14.88
CA VAL A 100 -3.76 -4.89 -14.02
C VAL A 100 -3.00 -3.58 -13.85
N LEU A 101 -1.68 -3.65 -13.70
CA LEU A 101 -0.79 -2.52 -13.47
C LEU A 101 -0.05 -2.22 -14.76
N GLN A 102 -0.29 -1.04 -15.31
CA GLN A 102 0.45 -0.56 -16.47
C GLN A 102 1.07 0.80 -16.15
N PRO A 103 2.33 1.02 -16.55
CA PRO A 103 3.01 2.28 -16.31
C PRO A 103 2.34 3.43 -17.07
N ASP A 104 2.61 4.65 -16.60
CA ASP A 104 2.24 5.93 -17.23
C ASP A 104 0.73 6.14 -17.40
N ARG A 105 -0.08 5.50 -16.55
CA ARG A 105 -1.52 5.72 -16.47
C ARG A 105 -2.10 5.37 -15.09
N PRO A 106 -3.28 5.91 -14.72
CA PRO A 106 -3.97 5.52 -13.50
C PRO A 106 -4.37 4.04 -13.51
N ASN A 107 -4.14 3.36 -12.40
CA ASN A 107 -4.58 1.99 -12.14
C ASN A 107 -5.41 1.98 -10.86
N THR A 108 -6.69 1.65 -10.98
CA THR A 108 -7.58 1.49 -9.83
C THR A 108 -7.55 0.04 -9.34
N ILE A 109 -7.21 -0.16 -8.08
CA ILE A 109 -7.25 -1.45 -7.41
C ILE A 109 -8.39 -1.42 -6.39
N THR A 110 -9.33 -2.35 -6.52
CA THR A 110 -10.40 -2.55 -5.53
C THR A 110 -10.20 -3.89 -4.83
N ILE A 111 -10.10 -3.86 -3.50
CA ILE A 111 -9.91 -5.03 -2.64
C ILE A 111 -11.15 -5.15 -1.75
N GLU A 112 -11.83 -6.29 -1.81
CA GLU A 112 -12.88 -6.59 -0.85
C GLU A 112 -12.25 -6.99 0.48
N THR A 113 -12.73 -6.42 1.58
CA THR A 113 -12.15 -6.62 2.91
C THR A 113 -12.69 -7.92 3.52
N TYR A 114 -12.28 -9.02 2.90
CA TYR A 114 -12.54 -10.41 3.31
C TYR A 114 -11.22 -11.17 3.39
N GLU A 115 -11.13 -12.11 4.31
CA GLU A 115 -9.92 -12.89 4.59
C GLU A 115 -9.40 -13.64 3.35
N THR A 116 -10.28 -14.01 2.42
CA THR A 116 -9.93 -14.70 1.17
C THR A 116 -9.05 -13.87 0.23
N ASN A 117 -8.99 -12.56 0.43
CA ASN A 117 -8.11 -11.65 -0.31
C ASN A 117 -6.74 -11.46 0.35
N PHE A 118 -6.50 -12.04 1.52
CA PHE A 118 -5.27 -11.86 2.26
C PHE A 118 -4.59 -13.19 2.57
N VAL A 119 -3.26 -13.13 2.68
CA VAL A 119 -2.41 -14.22 3.15
C VAL A 119 -1.53 -13.70 4.28
N GLN A 120 -1.07 -14.60 5.14
CA GLN A 120 -0.01 -14.30 6.08
C GLN A 120 1.34 -14.18 5.35
N MET A 121 2.35 -13.59 5.99
CA MET A 121 3.68 -13.42 5.39
C MET A 121 4.40 -14.73 5.03
N ASN A 122 4.00 -15.85 5.63
CA ASN A 122 4.50 -17.18 5.27
C ASN A 122 3.75 -17.82 4.07
N GLY A 123 2.79 -17.10 3.47
CA GLY A 123 1.97 -17.57 2.36
C GLY A 123 0.73 -18.37 2.75
N ALA A 124 0.49 -18.63 4.04
CA ALA A 124 -0.72 -19.29 4.50
C ALA A 124 -1.96 -18.40 4.25
N PRO A 125 -3.12 -18.97 3.88
CA PRO A 125 -4.37 -18.20 3.79
C PRO A 125 -4.71 -17.54 5.12
N ALA A 126 -5.18 -16.29 5.09
CA ALA A 126 -5.69 -15.63 6.28
C ALA A 126 -7.00 -16.28 6.74
N SER A 127 -7.20 -16.37 8.06
CA SER A 127 -8.49 -16.73 8.63
C SER A 127 -9.38 -15.49 8.83
N ARG A 128 -10.68 -15.69 8.99
CA ARG A 128 -11.60 -14.61 9.39
C ARG A 128 -11.17 -14.00 10.73
N GLU A 129 -10.70 -14.82 11.65
CA GLU A 129 -10.20 -14.36 12.95
C GLU A 129 -8.96 -13.48 12.79
N ASP A 130 -8.00 -13.89 11.95
CA ASP A 130 -6.79 -13.11 11.67
C ASP A 130 -7.15 -11.71 11.18
N LEU A 131 -8.01 -11.62 10.16
CA LEU A 131 -8.43 -10.34 9.59
C LEU A 131 -9.20 -9.49 10.62
N MET A 132 -10.10 -10.10 11.38
CA MET A 132 -10.86 -9.39 12.41
C MET A 132 -9.95 -8.88 13.53
N MET A 133 -8.94 -9.64 13.93
CA MET A 133 -7.94 -9.20 14.91
C MET A 133 -7.12 -8.04 14.37
N VAL A 134 -6.60 -8.13 13.14
CA VAL A 134 -5.86 -7.01 12.52
C VAL A 134 -6.73 -5.75 12.43
N LEU A 135 -8.01 -5.89 12.07
CA LEU A 135 -8.93 -4.74 12.00
C LEU A 135 -9.40 -4.24 13.37
N ALA A 136 -9.31 -5.03 14.44
CA ALA A 136 -9.69 -4.60 15.79
C ALA A 136 -8.76 -3.52 16.34
N ASP A 137 -7.47 -3.62 16.01
CA ASP A 137 -6.47 -2.60 16.28
C ASP A 137 -5.41 -2.59 15.17
N LEU A 138 -5.67 -1.79 14.13
CA LEU A 138 -4.81 -1.70 12.96
C LEU A 138 -3.64 -0.75 13.25
N ASP A 139 -2.43 -1.28 13.39
CA ASP A 139 -1.19 -0.56 13.65
C ASP A 139 -0.62 0.11 12.40
N ALA A 140 -0.72 -0.56 11.25
CA ALA A 140 -0.21 -0.06 9.98
C ALA A 140 -1.04 -0.54 8.79
N LEU A 141 -1.21 0.37 7.83
CA LEU A 141 -1.73 0.09 6.50
C LEU A 141 -0.70 0.63 5.51
N LEU A 142 -0.07 -0.29 4.79
CA LEU A 142 0.98 -0.02 3.81
C LEU A 142 0.46 -0.33 2.40
N ILE A 143 0.71 0.58 1.47
CA ILE A 143 0.40 0.42 0.03
C ILE A 143 1.72 0.47 -0.74
N ARG A 144 2.02 -0.51 -1.57
CA ARG A 144 3.29 -0.57 -2.29
C ARG A 144 3.48 0.66 -3.18
N ALA A 145 4.62 1.33 -3.05
CA ALA A 145 5.00 2.48 -3.85
C ALA A 145 5.94 2.10 -5.01
N SER A 146 6.75 1.04 -4.86
CA SER A 146 7.66 0.54 -5.89
C SER A 146 7.03 -0.61 -6.69
N HIS A 147 6.71 -0.39 -7.97
CA HIS A 147 6.00 -1.36 -8.81
C HIS A 147 6.91 -2.06 -9.83
N VAL A 148 7.97 -1.39 -10.30
CA VAL A 148 8.94 -1.93 -11.28
C VAL A 148 10.39 -1.60 -10.89
N ASP A 149 11.35 -2.39 -11.40
CA ASP A 149 12.79 -2.28 -11.04
C ASP A 149 13.40 -0.90 -11.26
N GLN A 150 13.14 -0.28 -12.42
CA GLN A 150 13.67 1.04 -12.81
C GLN A 150 12.59 2.10 -12.73
N GLN A 151 11.88 2.15 -11.61
CA GLN A 151 10.88 3.17 -11.34
C GLN A 151 11.54 4.50 -10.97
N TYR A 152 11.01 5.59 -11.53
CA TYR A 152 11.44 6.95 -11.23
C TYR A 152 10.28 7.84 -10.73
N SER A 153 9.04 7.36 -10.80
CA SER A 153 7.90 8.03 -10.17
C SER A 153 6.82 7.05 -9.72
N SER A 154 6.17 7.35 -8.60
CA SER A 154 4.94 6.72 -8.11
C SER A 154 4.06 7.76 -7.43
N ARG A 155 2.74 7.63 -7.58
CA ARG A 155 1.76 8.56 -7.02
C ARG A 155 0.43 7.90 -6.72
#